data_AF-H5UVH5-F1
#
_entry.id   AF-H5UVH5-F1
#
_cell.length_a   1.000
_cell.length_b   1.000
_cell.length_c   1.000
_cell.angle_alpha   90.00
_cell.angle_beta   90.00
_cell.angle_gamma   90.00
#
_symmetry.space_group_name_H-M   'P 1'
#
loop_
_entity.id
_entity.type
_entity.pdbx_description
1 polymer ?
#
loop_
_entity_poly.entity_id
_entity_poly.type
_entity_poly.pdbx_seq_one_letter_code
_entity_poly.pdbx_strand_id
1 'polypeptide(L)'
;MTATTMRPTGHLTLATPGPAAAAEVPSATFVGDAACASARTNGIPPSAWTPEVEADTVPLTLLRICASCPVRGACLSEAVRLNDVGYRASTTTGQRRRMYPELVGEPAIGHGPRLAGVDDEGRRRPLHPRGEGSLSRYRRGCRCDECRGHNAAARRRERARAS
;
A
#
# COMPACT_ATOMS: atom_id res chain seq x y z
N MET A 1 -32.05 -46.76 -47.41
CA MET A 1 -31.40 -46.15 -46.23
C MET A 1 -30.75 -44.86 -46.69
N THR A 2 -31.48 -43.75 -46.59
CA THR A 2 -31.09 -42.42 -47.11
C THR A 2 -30.52 -41.58 -45.96
N ALA A 3 -29.26 -41.17 -46.08
CA ALA A 3 -28.56 -40.39 -45.08
C ALA A 3 -28.89 -38.89 -45.25
N THR A 4 -29.51 -38.30 -44.23
CA THR A 4 -29.82 -36.87 -44.13
C THR A 4 -28.56 -36.10 -43.75
N THR A 5 -28.08 -35.23 -44.65
CA THR A 5 -26.97 -34.29 -44.38
C THR A 5 -27.50 -33.07 -43.64
N MET A 6 -27.10 -32.88 -42.37
CA MET A 6 -27.34 -31.65 -41.62
C MET A 6 -26.31 -30.57 -42.01
N ARG A 7 -26.78 -29.37 -42.35
CA ARG A 7 -25.98 -28.14 -42.45
C ARG A 7 -25.97 -27.43 -41.09
N PRO A 8 -24.82 -27.04 -40.52
CA PRO A 8 -24.79 -26.08 -39.42
C PRO A 8 -24.83 -24.65 -39.98
N THR A 9 -25.88 -23.91 -39.66
CA THR A 9 -25.94 -22.46 -39.84
C THR A 9 -25.26 -21.81 -38.64
N GLY A 10 -23.96 -21.56 -38.76
CA GLY A 10 -23.20 -20.79 -37.79
C GLY A 10 -23.39 -19.30 -38.06
N HIS A 11 -24.05 -18.60 -37.15
CA HIS A 11 -23.96 -17.14 -37.04
C HIS A 11 -23.34 -16.85 -35.68
N LEU A 12 -22.02 -16.66 -35.65
CA LEU A 12 -21.32 -16.16 -34.47
C LEU A 12 -21.64 -14.67 -34.33
N THR A 13 -22.60 -14.34 -33.47
CA THR A 13 -22.80 -12.98 -32.99
C THR A 13 -21.63 -12.62 -32.07
N LEU A 14 -20.75 -11.73 -32.53
CA LEU A 14 -19.75 -11.08 -31.69
C LEU A 14 -20.49 -10.20 -30.68
N ALA A 15 -20.64 -10.68 -29.45
CA ALA A 15 -21.13 -9.89 -28.34
C ALA A 15 -20.14 -8.73 -28.09
N THR A 16 -20.61 -7.51 -28.30
CA THR A 16 -19.90 -6.29 -27.89
C THR A 16 -19.72 -6.35 -26.37
N PRO A 17 -18.49 -6.33 -25.82
CA PRO A 17 -18.33 -6.15 -24.39
C PRO A 17 -18.84 -4.75 -24.04
N GLY A 18 -19.95 -4.69 -23.32
CA GLY A 18 -20.44 -3.45 -22.70
C GLY A 18 -19.34 -2.83 -21.82
N PRO A 19 -19.39 -1.50 -21.58
CA PRO A 19 -18.36 -0.82 -20.80
C PRO A 19 -18.21 -1.56 -19.49
N ALA A 20 -17.00 -2.11 -19.27
CA ALA A 20 -16.62 -2.77 -18.05
C ALA A 20 -17.08 -1.86 -16.91
N ALA A 21 -18.02 -2.36 -16.11
CA ALA A 21 -18.36 -1.75 -14.86
C ALA A 21 -17.03 -1.50 -14.17
N ALA A 22 -16.67 -0.22 -14.01
CA ALA A 22 -15.58 0.19 -13.17
C ALA A 22 -15.95 -0.38 -11.81
N ALA A 23 -15.42 -1.56 -11.50
CA ALA A 23 -15.53 -2.13 -10.18
C ALA A 23 -14.90 -1.08 -9.30
N GLU A 24 -15.73 -0.35 -8.55
CA GLU A 24 -15.28 0.37 -7.38
C GLU A 24 -14.51 -0.65 -6.58
N VAL A 25 -13.17 -0.57 -6.63
CA VAL A 25 -12.32 -1.39 -5.79
C VAL A 25 -12.66 -0.89 -4.40
N PRO A 26 -13.41 -1.65 -3.58
CA PRO A 26 -13.76 -1.19 -2.25
C PRO A 26 -12.43 -0.90 -1.57
N SER A 27 -12.32 0.29 -0.96
CA SER A 27 -11.17 0.71 -0.16
C SER A 27 -11.02 -0.29 0.98
N ALA A 28 -10.32 -1.39 0.71
CA ALA A 28 -10.40 -2.56 1.55
C ALA A 28 -9.56 -2.32 2.79
N THR A 29 -10.25 -2.13 3.91
CA THR A 29 -9.68 -2.37 5.22
C THR A 29 -9.38 -3.86 5.35
N PHE A 30 -8.22 -4.29 4.86
CA PHE A 30 -7.74 -5.68 4.84
C PHE A 30 -7.44 -6.29 6.23
N VAL A 31 -7.89 -5.66 7.30
CA VAL A 31 -7.34 -5.85 8.66
C VAL A 31 -7.65 -7.24 9.24
N GLY A 32 -8.64 -7.96 8.69
CA GLY A 32 -9.00 -9.33 9.10
C GLY A 32 -8.23 -10.45 8.38
N ASP A 33 -7.99 -10.33 7.06
CA ASP A 33 -7.48 -11.42 6.23
C ASP A 33 -5.98 -11.30 5.90
N ALA A 34 -5.37 -10.16 6.23
CA ALA A 34 -3.95 -9.96 5.97
C ALA A 34 -3.09 -10.83 6.90
N ALA A 35 -2.30 -11.75 6.33
CA ALA A 35 -1.36 -12.58 7.09
C ALA A 35 -0.34 -11.75 7.91
N CYS A 36 -0.08 -10.49 7.52
CA CYS A 36 0.77 -9.59 8.29
C CYS A 36 0.09 -9.03 9.56
N ALA A 37 -1.22 -9.15 9.73
CA ALA A 37 -1.93 -8.71 10.93
C ALA A 37 -1.47 -9.51 12.17
N SER A 38 -1.22 -10.81 12.00
CA SER A 38 -0.65 -11.69 13.04
C SER A 38 0.87 -11.58 13.16
N ALA A 39 1.55 -10.76 12.34
CA ALA A 39 3.01 -10.65 12.41
C ALA A 39 3.49 -10.10 13.76
N ARG A 40 2.68 -9.25 14.44
CA ARG A 40 3.00 -8.74 15.78
C ARG A 40 3.06 -9.84 16.84
N THR A 41 2.13 -10.79 16.82
CA THR A 41 2.15 -11.94 17.74
C THR A 41 3.31 -12.89 17.45
N ASN A 42 3.86 -12.84 16.23
CA ASN A 42 5.04 -13.59 15.80
C ASN A 42 6.35 -12.79 15.95
N GLY A 43 6.37 -11.74 16.78
CA GLY A 43 7.58 -10.98 17.11
C GLY A 43 8.05 -9.99 16.05
N ILE A 44 7.27 -9.74 15.00
CA ILE A 44 7.62 -8.77 13.94
C ILE A 44 6.97 -7.42 14.26
N PRO A 45 7.78 -6.39 14.61
CA PRO A 45 7.22 -5.09 14.96
C PRO A 45 6.68 -4.36 13.72
N PRO A 46 5.73 -3.40 13.90
CA PRO A 46 5.24 -2.58 12.79
C PRO A 46 6.34 -1.81 12.03
N SER A 47 7.44 -1.47 12.70
CA SER A 47 8.61 -0.84 12.09
C SER A 47 9.32 -1.73 11.08
N ALA A 48 9.20 -3.06 11.17
CA ALA A 48 9.78 -3.98 10.18
C ALA A 48 9.13 -3.80 8.79
N TRP A 49 7.82 -3.50 8.75
CA TRP A 49 7.07 -3.28 7.50
C TRP A 49 7.25 -1.86 6.93
N THR A 50 7.75 -0.92 7.72
CA THR A 50 8.03 0.46 7.29
C THR A 50 9.32 0.92 7.99
N PRO A 51 10.47 0.38 7.57
CA PRO A 51 11.75 0.63 8.24
C PRO A 51 12.23 2.07 8.03
N GLU A 52 13.19 2.49 8.85
CA GLU A 52 13.85 3.80 8.72
C GLU A 52 14.68 3.91 7.45
N VAL A 53 15.36 2.83 7.07
CA VAL A 53 16.03 2.68 5.79
C VAL A 53 15.43 1.45 5.12
N GLU A 54 14.81 1.65 3.97
CA GLU A 54 14.28 0.55 3.15
C GLU A 54 15.45 -0.10 2.40
N ALA A 55 15.54 -1.43 2.44
CA ALA A 55 16.50 -2.18 1.65
C ALA A 55 16.06 -2.24 0.17
N ASP A 56 16.99 -2.53 -0.73
CA ASP A 56 16.68 -2.65 -2.16
C ASP A 56 15.73 -3.80 -2.48
N THR A 57 15.71 -4.82 -1.62
CA THR A 57 14.86 -6.00 -1.70
C THR A 57 14.08 -6.20 -0.41
N VAL A 58 12.93 -6.88 -0.49
CA VAL A 58 12.12 -7.20 0.68
C VAL A 58 12.82 -8.28 1.52
N PRO A 59 13.01 -8.08 2.83
CA PRO A 59 13.57 -9.08 3.71
C PRO A 59 12.84 -10.43 3.62
N LEU A 60 13.59 -11.54 3.60
CA LEU A 60 13.06 -12.89 3.36
C LEU A 60 11.91 -13.26 4.30
N THR A 61 12.01 -12.87 5.58
CA THR A 61 10.96 -13.10 6.58
C THR A 61 9.63 -12.46 6.17
N LEU A 62 9.66 -11.21 5.70
CA LEU A 62 8.45 -10.49 5.28
C LEU A 62 7.93 -11.03 3.95
N LEU A 63 8.84 -11.41 3.06
CA LEU A 63 8.50 -12.00 1.76
C LEU A 63 7.74 -13.32 1.93
N ARG A 64 8.13 -14.18 2.88
CA ARG A 64 7.40 -15.43 3.20
C ARG A 64 5.98 -15.17 3.70
N ILE A 65 5.79 -14.16 4.55
CA ILE A 65 4.46 -13.77 5.05
C ILE A 65 3.59 -13.25 3.91
N CYS A 66 4.15 -12.39 3.04
CA CYS A 66 3.41 -11.90 1.89
C CYS A 66 3.11 -13.01 0.87
N ALA A 67 4.00 -13.99 0.71
CA ALA A 67 3.79 -15.11 -0.22
C ALA A 67 2.59 -15.97 0.15
N SER A 68 2.30 -16.15 1.45
CA SER A 68 1.13 -16.90 1.94
C SER A 68 -0.12 -16.03 2.19
N CYS A 69 -0.06 -14.73 1.94
CA CYS A 69 -1.14 -13.81 2.28
C CYS A 69 -2.29 -13.88 1.25
N PRO A 70 -3.54 -14.19 1.66
CA PRO A 70 -4.67 -14.34 0.74
C PRO A 70 -5.04 -13.01 0.05
N VAL A 71 -4.77 -11.88 0.71
CA VAL A 71 -5.06 -10.53 0.18
C VAL A 71 -3.85 -9.87 -0.50
N ARG A 72 -2.81 -10.64 -0.89
CA ARG A 72 -1.58 -10.08 -1.46
C ARG A 72 -1.84 -9.22 -2.71
N GLY A 73 -2.69 -9.67 -3.62
CA GLY A 73 -3.01 -8.95 -4.85
C GLY A 73 -3.67 -7.60 -4.57
N ALA A 74 -4.73 -7.60 -3.75
CA ALA A 74 -5.43 -6.37 -3.37
C ALA A 74 -4.54 -5.41 -2.55
N CYS A 75 -3.66 -5.96 -1.69
CA CYS A 75 -2.65 -5.17 -0.98
C CYS A 75 -1.65 -4.49 -1.93
N LEU A 76 -1.25 -5.15 -3.03
CA LEU A 76 -0.38 -4.53 -4.05
C LEU A 76 -1.09 -3.36 -4.73
N SER A 77 -2.33 -3.58 -5.20
CA SER A 77 -3.14 -2.55 -5.86
C SER A 77 -3.30 -1.32 -4.99
N GLU A 78 -3.64 -1.51 -3.70
CA GLU A 78 -3.81 -0.41 -2.76
C GLU A 78 -2.48 0.29 -2.45
N ALA A 79 -1.40 -0.46 -2.28
CA ALA A 79 -0.08 0.11 -2.03
C ALA A 79 0.45 0.93 -3.20
N VAL A 80 0.09 0.58 -4.44
CA VAL A 80 0.37 1.39 -5.64
C VAL A 80 -0.51 2.62 -5.66
N ARG A 81 -1.84 2.47 -5.50
CA ARG A 81 -2.82 3.56 -5.52
C ARG A 81 -2.50 4.66 -4.50
N LEU A 82 -2.07 4.27 -3.31
CA LEU A 82 -1.74 5.20 -2.22
C LEU A 82 -0.28 5.66 -2.25
N ASN A 83 0.55 5.16 -3.17
CA ASN A 83 2.01 5.31 -3.13
C ASN A 83 2.57 5.03 -1.71
N ASP A 84 2.08 3.94 -1.09
CA ASP A 84 2.38 3.61 0.30
C ASP A 84 3.88 3.35 0.47
N VAL A 85 4.38 3.51 1.69
CA VAL A 85 5.81 3.40 2.04
C VAL A 85 6.13 2.10 2.77
N GLY A 86 7.30 1.56 2.45
CA GLY A 86 7.81 0.32 3.00
C GLY A 86 7.35 -0.92 2.23
N TYR A 87 7.47 -2.07 2.90
CA TYR A 87 7.23 -3.37 2.30
C TYR A 87 5.73 -3.69 2.25
N ARG A 88 5.20 -3.90 1.05
CA ARG A 88 3.80 -4.27 0.82
C ARG A 88 3.74 -5.32 -0.28
N ALA A 89 2.93 -6.36 -0.10
CA ALA A 89 2.71 -7.38 -1.12
C ALA A 89 4.00 -7.92 -1.78
N SER A 90 5.03 -8.21 -0.97
CA SER A 90 6.37 -8.64 -1.43
C SER A 90 7.14 -7.62 -2.31
N THR A 91 6.80 -6.34 -2.22
CA THR A 91 7.47 -5.26 -2.95
C THR A 91 8.01 -4.18 -2.02
N THR A 92 9.15 -3.59 -2.38
CA THR A 92 9.63 -2.34 -1.79
C THR A 92 8.91 -1.14 -2.40
N THR A 93 8.96 0.01 -1.74
CA THR A 93 8.48 1.28 -2.30
C THR A 93 9.14 1.52 -3.66
N GLY A 94 10.48 1.45 -3.72
CA GLY A 94 11.23 1.66 -4.95
C GLY A 94 10.84 0.71 -6.09
N GLN A 95 10.58 -0.56 -5.78
CA GLN A 95 10.08 -1.52 -6.76
C GLN A 95 8.71 -1.10 -7.31
N ARG A 96 7.73 -0.76 -6.45
CA ARG A 96 6.41 -0.30 -6.91
C ARG A 96 6.50 0.92 -7.82
N ARG A 97 7.37 1.88 -7.47
CA ARG A 97 7.60 3.08 -8.29
C ARG A 97 8.20 2.79 -9.66
N ARG A 98 9.03 1.75 -9.77
CA ARG A 98 9.59 1.29 -11.06
C ARG A 98 8.59 0.49 -11.89
N MET A 99 7.74 -0.32 -11.25
CA MET A 99 6.77 -1.16 -11.93
C MET A 99 5.55 -0.38 -12.43
N TYR A 100 5.14 0.67 -11.71
CA TYR A 100 3.96 1.47 -12.00
C TYR A 100 4.26 2.98 -12.00
N PRO A 101 5.22 3.45 -12.83
CA PRO A 101 5.66 4.85 -12.82
C PRO A 101 4.51 5.82 -13.12
N GLU A 102 3.56 5.43 -13.98
CA GLU A 102 2.39 6.21 -14.37
C GLU A 102 1.36 6.39 -13.25
N LEU A 103 1.23 5.42 -12.35
CA LEU A 103 0.31 5.48 -11.21
C LEU A 103 0.94 6.16 -9.98
N VAL A 104 2.26 6.28 -10.00
CA VAL A 104 3.07 6.90 -8.94
C VAL A 104 3.37 8.37 -9.26
N GLY A 105 2.78 8.89 -10.34
CA GLY A 105 3.01 10.21 -10.94
C GLY A 105 3.12 11.37 -9.95
N GLU A 106 4.27 12.05 -10.06
CA GLU A 106 4.85 13.15 -9.29
C GLU A 106 4.96 12.93 -7.78
N PRO A 107 6.14 13.16 -7.16
CA PRO A 107 6.21 13.25 -5.71
C PRO A 107 5.25 14.35 -5.31
N ALA A 108 4.11 13.99 -4.71
CA ALA A 108 3.40 14.91 -3.86
C ALA A 108 4.42 15.31 -2.79
N ILE A 109 5.10 16.42 -3.00
CA ILE A 109 5.82 17.18 -2.00
C ILE A 109 4.77 17.49 -0.93
N GLY A 110 4.54 16.55 -0.02
CA GLY A 110 3.66 16.68 1.13
C GLY A 110 2.27 17.26 0.90
N HIS A 111 1.65 17.15 -0.28
CA HIS A 111 0.36 17.76 -0.57
C HIS A 111 -0.59 16.74 -1.21
N GLY A 112 -1.23 15.89 -0.38
CA GLY A 112 -2.64 15.61 -0.65
C GLY A 112 -3.37 16.96 -0.82
N PRO A 113 -4.51 17.03 -1.53
CA PRO A 113 -5.17 18.29 -1.82
C PRO A 113 -5.12 19.15 -0.56
N ARG A 114 -4.48 20.34 -0.66
CA ARG A 114 -4.68 21.36 0.37
C ARG A 114 -6.17 21.69 0.26
N LEU A 115 -7.00 20.90 0.93
CA LEU A 115 -8.29 21.34 1.37
C LEU A 115 -7.95 22.51 2.28
N ALA A 116 -8.00 23.70 1.70
CA ALA A 116 -8.03 24.95 2.43
C ALA A 116 -9.25 24.84 3.34
N GLY A 117 -9.04 24.45 4.59
CA GLY A 117 -10.14 24.21 5.52
C GLY A 117 -9.89 23.17 6.61
N VAL A 118 -8.86 22.33 6.54
CA VAL A 118 -8.48 21.51 7.70
C VAL A 118 -7.61 22.39 8.60
N ASP A 119 -8.22 22.89 9.67
CA ASP A 119 -7.56 23.50 10.81
C ASP A 119 -6.26 22.76 11.20
N ASP A 120 -5.26 23.51 11.67
CA ASP A 120 -3.99 22.93 12.12
C ASP A 120 -4.21 21.91 13.27
N GLU A 121 -5.32 22.06 14.01
CA GLU A 121 -5.82 21.12 15.00
C GLU A 121 -6.21 19.76 14.40
N GLY A 122 -6.96 19.74 13.29
CA GLY A 122 -7.29 18.54 12.53
C GLY A 122 -6.06 17.84 11.95
N ARG A 123 -5.02 18.60 11.55
CA ARG A 123 -3.72 18.04 11.13
C ARG A 123 -2.91 17.43 12.27
N ARG A 124 -3.11 17.92 13.51
CA ARG A 124 -2.45 17.40 14.71
C ARG A 124 -3.18 16.20 15.31
N ARG A 125 -4.42 15.91 14.89
CA ARG A 125 -5.17 14.75 15.34
C ARG A 125 -4.39 13.45 15.04
N PRO A 126 -4.08 12.64 16.06
CA PRO A 126 -3.37 11.37 15.85
C PRO A 126 -4.20 10.43 14.97
N LEU A 127 -3.56 9.84 13.95
CA LEU A 127 -4.11 8.74 13.15
C LEU A 127 -3.83 7.36 13.80
N HIS A 128 -3.60 7.35 15.11
CA HIS A 128 -3.25 6.18 15.92
C HIS A 128 -3.68 6.41 17.38
N PRO A 129 -3.80 5.34 18.19
CA PRO A 129 -3.99 5.47 19.64
C PRO A 129 -2.89 6.32 20.29
N ARG A 130 -3.23 7.03 21.37
CA ARG A 130 -2.27 7.85 22.13
C ARG A 130 -1.09 6.99 22.61
N GLY A 131 0.13 7.53 22.54
CA GLY A 131 1.35 6.81 22.91
C GLY A 131 1.90 5.84 21.86
N GLU A 132 1.19 5.60 20.75
CA GLU A 132 1.69 4.79 19.62
C GLU A 132 2.42 5.62 18.54
N GLY A 133 2.72 6.88 18.83
CA GLY A 133 3.53 7.72 17.94
C GLY A 133 4.83 7.03 17.57
N SER A 134 5.22 7.11 16.30
CA SER A 134 6.47 6.52 15.82
C SER A 134 6.88 7.09 14.47
N LEU A 135 8.13 6.88 14.09
CA LEU A 135 8.63 7.26 12.77
C LEU A 135 7.87 6.56 11.63
N SER A 136 7.47 5.30 11.84
CA SER A 136 6.65 4.54 10.89
C SER A 136 5.28 5.21 10.66
N ARG A 137 4.59 5.61 11.74
CA ARG A 137 3.31 6.34 11.66
C ARG A 137 3.47 7.69 10.98
N TYR A 138 4.56 8.42 11.28
CA TYR A 138 4.90 9.67 10.60
C TYR A 138 5.04 9.46 9.08
N ARG A 139 5.80 8.45 8.65
CA ARG A 139 6.01 8.17 7.22
C ARG A 139 4.73 7.76 6.50
N ARG A 140 3.83 7.06 7.17
CA ARG A 140 2.47 6.73 6.65
C ARG A 140 1.50 7.92 6.61
N GLY A 141 1.93 9.12 7.03
CA GLY A 141 1.15 10.35 6.86
C GLY A 141 0.65 11.00 8.15
N CYS A 142 0.83 10.38 9.33
CA CYS A 142 0.46 11.04 10.59
C CYS A 142 1.35 12.26 10.85
N ARG A 143 0.76 13.36 11.33
CA ARG A 143 1.46 14.63 11.61
C ARG A 143 1.20 15.15 13.03
N CYS A 144 0.81 14.29 13.97
CA CYS A 144 0.70 14.64 15.39
C CYS A 144 2.07 14.91 16.04
N ASP A 145 2.08 15.51 17.23
CA ASP A 145 3.30 15.92 17.92
C ASP A 145 4.21 14.75 18.30
N GLU A 146 3.64 13.62 18.72
CA GLU A 146 4.41 12.39 19.00
C GLU A 146 5.18 11.95 17.75
N CYS A 147 4.49 11.80 16.61
CA CYS A 147 5.08 11.40 15.34
C CYS A 147 6.14 12.41 14.83
N ARG A 148 5.89 13.72 14.98
CA ARG A 148 6.88 14.76 14.67
C ARG A 148 8.10 14.65 15.59
N GLY A 149 7.92 14.38 16.87
CA GLY A 149 8.98 14.16 17.84
C GLY A 149 9.90 12.98 17.46
N HIS A 150 9.30 11.86 17.04
CA HIS A 150 10.06 10.72 16.53
C HIS A 150 10.84 11.03 15.25
N ASN A 151 10.24 11.79 14.31
CA ASN A 151 10.94 12.25 13.11
C ASN A 151 12.09 13.21 13.44
N ALA A 152 11.89 14.16 14.34
CA ALA A 152 12.94 15.08 14.78
C ALA A 152 14.09 14.32 15.46
N ALA A 153 13.79 13.34 16.32
CA ALA A 153 14.81 12.48 16.94
C ALA A 153 15.59 11.65 15.90
N ALA A 154 14.90 11.09 14.90
CA ALA A 154 15.52 10.39 13.79
C ALA A 154 16.49 11.29 13.00
N ARG A 155 16.06 12.49 12.62
CA ARG A 155 16.90 13.48 11.93
C ARG A 155 18.09 13.97 12.77
N ARG A 156 17.98 13.98 14.10
CA ARG A 156 19.12 14.25 14.98
C ARG A 156 20.14 13.11 14.93
N ARG A 157 19.70 11.85 15.01
CA ARG A 157 20.57 10.67 14.89
C ARG A 157 21.27 10.59 13.54
N GLU A 158 20.56 10.91 12.46
CA GLU A 158 21.11 10.93 11.10
C GLU A 158 22.25 11.95 10.98
N ARG A 159 22.03 13.19 11.44
CA ARG A 159 23.08 14.23 11.45
C ARG A 159 24.29 13.86 12.29
N ALA A 160 24.07 13.25 13.46
CA ALA A 160 25.15 12.80 14.33
C ALA A 160 26.01 11.67 13.74
N ARG A 161 25.48 10.89 12.78
CA ARG A 161 26.26 9.85 12.05
C ARG A 161 27.01 10.39 10.84
N ALA A 162 26.63 11.58 10.36
CA ALA A 162 27.22 12.22 9.19
C ALA A 162 28.29 13.27 9.56
N SER A 163 28.56 13.44 10.87
CA SER A 163 29.64 14.26 11.43
C SER A 163 30.73 13.35 11.97
#